data_AF-A0A8B5UIM1-F1
#
_entry.id   AF-A0A8B5UIM1-F1
#
_cell.length_a   1.000
_cell.length_b   1.000
_cell.length_c   1.000
_cell.angle_alpha   90.00
_cell.angle_beta   90.00
_cell.angle_gamma   90.00
#
_symmetry.space_group_name_H-M   'P 1'
#
loop_
_entity.id
_entity.type
_entity.pdbx_description
1 polymer ?
#
loop_
_entity_poly.entity_id
_entity_poly.type
_entity_poly.pdbx_seq_one_letter_code
_entity_poly.pdbx_strand_id
1 'polypeptide(L)'
;MRLNKDNVINSICIFAMVTAICFMLIVMLKSFYGQVIEITFIKDIFSIGATLFAALMAISLFNDWKVQETFNRTQRLHDEGVDIILKTTKKLNNLKAQIQINKLLFTEGKLSEEQIKKLEIEFNDQVKETIIYVQDLTHDIGVKIALDYSKIIRNNDEELNFVFNTLMNIKEFVQHIARDRGINANNILRVQNFINDLNQKIDKKLQDRNNLNKNS
;
A
#
# COMPACT_ATOMS: atom_id res chain seq x y z
N MET A 1 -2.57 5.48 18.17
CA MET A 1 -2.48 6.94 18.07
C MET A 1 -1.25 7.39 18.86
N ARG A 2 -0.11 7.61 18.20
CA ARG A 2 1.03 8.29 18.83
C ARG A 2 0.81 9.77 18.55
N LEU A 3 0.21 10.47 19.51
CA LEU A 3 0.13 11.94 19.46
C LEU A 3 1.54 12.47 19.30
N ASN A 4 1.76 13.39 18.38
CA ASN A 4 3.02 14.11 18.30
C ASN A 4 3.11 14.97 19.57
N LYS A 5 3.75 14.41 20.60
CA LYS A 5 3.75 14.95 21.97
C LYS A 5 4.14 16.42 21.96
N ASP A 6 5.05 16.81 21.08
CA ASP A 6 5.54 18.18 20.98
C ASP A 6 4.46 19.17 20.50
N ASN A 7 3.59 18.80 19.57
CA ASN A 7 2.51 19.68 19.10
C ASN A 7 1.38 19.84 20.13
N VAL A 8 1.04 18.75 20.83
CA VAL A 8 0.04 18.79 21.91
C VAL A 8 0.58 19.56 23.11
N ILE A 9 1.83 19.31 23.49
CA ILE A 9 2.52 20.05 24.57
C ILE A 9 2.61 21.53 24.20
N ASN A 10 3.03 21.88 22.98
CA ASN A 10 3.08 23.27 22.53
C ASN A 10 1.70 23.94 22.55
N SER A 11 0.64 23.24 22.13
CA SER A 11 -0.73 23.77 22.18
C SER A 11 -1.21 24.03 23.61
N ILE A 12 -0.88 23.12 24.54
CA ILE A 12 -1.16 23.29 25.98
C ILE A 12 -0.33 24.45 26.56
N CYS A 13 0.95 24.57 26.19
CA CYS A 13 1.83 25.65 26.66
C CYS A 13 1.38 27.02 26.15
N ILE A 14 0.95 27.14 24.89
CA ILE A 14 0.40 28.38 24.33
C ILE A 14 -0.88 28.77 25.08
N PHE A 15 -1.78 27.82 25.34
CA PHE A 15 -3.00 28.08 26.10
C PHE A 15 -2.74 28.50 27.55
N ALA A 16 -1.79 27.84 28.22
CA ALA A 16 -1.38 28.20 29.57
C ALA A 16 -0.77 29.61 29.63
N MET A 17 0.07 29.98 28.65
CA MET A 17 0.61 31.34 28.54
C MET A 17 -0.49 32.38 28.33
N VAL A 18 -1.41 32.16 27.39
CA VAL A 18 -2.52 33.08 27.12
C VAL A 18 -3.40 33.26 28.36
N THR A 19 -3.74 32.16 29.03
CA THR A 19 -4.55 32.18 30.26
C THR A 19 -3.85 32.95 31.39
N ALA A 20 -2.53 32.74 31.56
CA ALA A 20 -1.75 33.45 32.57
C ALA A 20 -1.63 34.95 32.29
N ILE A 21 -1.44 35.35 31.02
CA ILE A 21 -1.41 36.76 30.61
C ILE A 21 -2.76 37.42 30.87
N CYS A 22 -3.86 36.77 30.48
CA CYS A 22 -5.22 37.25 30.74
C CYS A 22 -5.51 37.40 32.23
N PHE A 23 -5.11 36.44 33.05
CA PHE A 23 -5.27 36.52 34.51
C PHE A 23 -4.46 37.67 35.11
N MET A 24 -3.19 37.83 34.70
CA MET A 24 -2.36 38.96 35.14
C MET A 24 -2.97 40.31 34.78
N LEU A 25 -3.50 40.46 33.55
CA LEU A 25 -4.17 41.69 33.11
C LEU A 25 -5.41 42.01 33.96
N ILE A 26 -6.24 41.00 34.27
CA ILE A 26 -7.41 41.15 35.14
C ILE A 26 -6.98 41.62 36.54
N VAL A 27 -5.95 40.99 37.12
CA VAL A 27 -5.41 41.36 38.44
C VAL A 27 -4.84 42.79 38.42
N MET A 28 -4.15 43.18 37.35
CA MET A 28 -3.61 44.54 37.20
C MET A 28 -4.72 45.59 37.08
N LEU A 29 -5.73 45.36 36.25
CA LEU A 29 -6.87 46.27 36.07
C LEU A 29 -7.64 46.47 37.38
N LYS A 30 -7.85 45.39 38.14
CA LYS A 30 -8.54 45.45 39.43
C LYS A 30 -7.70 46.13 40.52
N SER A 31 -6.41 45.78 40.62
CA SER A 31 -5.53 46.22 41.71
C SER A 31 -5.01 47.65 41.54
N PHE A 32 -4.66 48.06 40.31
CA PHE A 32 -4.04 49.36 40.04
C PHE A 32 -5.03 50.43 39.59
N TYR A 33 -6.12 50.05 38.90
CA TYR A 33 -7.06 51.00 38.31
C TYR A 33 -8.44 51.00 38.98
N GLY A 34 -8.66 50.14 39.99
CA GLY A 34 -9.91 50.09 40.75
C GLY A 34 -11.16 49.79 39.91
N GLN A 35 -10.99 49.26 38.70
CA GLN A 35 -12.09 49.01 37.78
C GLN A 35 -12.99 47.88 38.29
N VAL A 36 -14.31 48.11 38.24
CA VAL A 36 -15.31 47.06 38.45
C VAL A 36 -15.32 46.19 37.20
N ILE A 37 -14.70 45.02 37.28
CA ILE A 37 -14.66 44.06 36.17
C ILE A 37 -15.98 43.31 36.12
N GLU A 38 -16.74 43.48 35.05
CA GLU A 38 -17.95 42.71 34.80
C GLU A 38 -17.62 41.22 34.57
N ILE A 39 -18.43 40.34 35.15
CA ILE A 39 -18.33 38.88 34.96
C ILE A 39 -18.43 38.51 33.47
N THR A 40 -19.18 39.29 32.69
CA THR A 40 -19.33 39.14 31.23
C THR A 40 -17.99 39.25 30.51
N PHE A 41 -17.15 40.22 30.87
CA PHE A 41 -15.82 40.40 30.26
C PHE A 41 -14.88 39.22 30.53
N ILE A 42 -14.91 38.68 31.76
CA ILE A 42 -14.14 37.48 32.12
C ILE A 42 -14.63 36.28 31.30
N LYS A 43 -15.96 36.11 31.18
CA LYS A 43 -16.56 35.03 30.39
C LYS A 43 -16.14 35.12 28.92
N ASP A 44 -16.11 36.32 28.34
CA ASP A 44 -15.74 36.51 26.94
C ASP A 44 -14.27 36.14 26.66
N ILE A 45 -13.35 36.49 27.56
CA ILE A 45 -11.93 36.10 27.48
C ILE A 45 -11.78 34.57 27.52
N PHE A 46 -12.41 33.92 28.49
CA PHE A 46 -12.36 32.45 28.59
C PHE A 46 -13.03 31.78 27.39
N SER A 47 -14.11 32.34 26.87
CA SER A 47 -14.80 31.83 25.67
C SER A 47 -13.89 31.89 24.44
N ILE A 48 -13.28 33.04 24.17
CA ILE A 48 -12.35 33.20 23.03
C ILE A 48 -11.13 32.28 23.19
N GLY A 49 -10.56 32.21 24.40
CA GLY A 49 -9.44 31.33 24.70
C GLY A 49 -9.77 29.85 24.50
N ALA A 50 -10.95 29.41 24.96
CA ALA A 50 -11.43 28.04 24.77
C ALA A 50 -11.66 27.71 23.30
N THR A 51 -12.23 28.64 22.52
CA THR A 51 -12.41 28.45 21.06
C THR A 51 -11.07 28.33 20.33
N LEU A 52 -10.10 29.18 20.65
CA LEU A 52 -8.76 29.11 20.07
C LEU A 52 -8.04 27.81 20.44
N PHE A 53 -8.14 27.38 21.69
CA PHE A 53 -7.55 26.13 22.15
C PHE A 53 -8.18 24.91 21.47
N ALA A 54 -9.51 24.89 21.34
CA ALA A 54 -10.22 23.83 20.63
C ALA A 54 -9.78 23.75 19.17
N ALA A 55 -9.63 24.90 18.49
CA ALA A 55 -9.14 24.96 17.12
C ALA A 55 -7.70 24.44 16.98
N LEU A 56 -6.78 24.83 17.88
CA LEU A 56 -5.40 24.34 17.88
C LEU A 56 -5.31 22.83 18.13
N MET A 57 -6.09 22.33 19.10
CA MET A 57 -6.18 20.90 19.37
C MET A 57 -6.76 20.13 18.18
N ALA A 58 -7.79 20.67 17.52
CA ALA A 58 -8.37 20.05 16.32
C ALA A 58 -7.35 19.97 15.18
N ILE A 59 -6.58 21.03 14.92
CA ILE A 59 -5.53 21.05 13.89
C ILE A 59 -4.43 20.02 14.22
N SER A 60 -3.99 19.96 15.47
CA SER A 60 -2.96 19.01 15.92
C SER A 60 -3.43 17.56 15.73
N LEU A 61 -4.63 17.24 16.22
CA LEU A 61 -5.24 15.92 16.08
C LEU A 61 -5.49 15.54 14.62
N PHE A 62 -5.91 16.50 13.79
CA PHE A 62 -6.15 16.26 12.37
C PHE A 62 -4.85 15.99 11.60
N ASN A 63 -3.77 16.72 11.92
CA ASN A 63 -2.46 16.47 11.32
C ASN A 63 -1.91 15.10 11.70
N ASP A 64 -1.99 14.71 12.97
CA ASP A 64 -1.57 13.39 13.43
C ASP A 64 -2.42 12.28 12.81
N TRP A 65 -3.74 12.46 12.75
CA TRP A 65 -4.65 11.54 12.07
C TRP A 65 -4.29 11.39 10.61
N LYS A 66 -4.04 12.49 9.89
CA LYS A 66 -3.68 12.48 8.47
C LYS A 66 -2.38 11.71 8.22
N VAL A 67 -1.36 11.89 9.07
CA VAL A 67 -0.09 11.15 8.97
C VAL A 67 -0.32 9.66 9.24
N GLN A 68 -1.03 9.32 10.31
CA GLN A 68 -1.31 7.94 10.67
C GLN A 68 -2.17 7.22 9.60
N GLU A 69 -3.17 7.89 9.08
CA GLU A 69 -4.04 7.37 8.02
C GLU A 69 -3.24 7.13 6.74
N THR A 70 -2.33 8.05 6.38
CA THR A 70 -1.43 7.89 5.24
C THR A 70 -0.50 6.69 5.43
N PHE A 71 0.06 6.50 6.64
CA PHE A 71 0.88 5.35 6.96
C PHE A 71 0.10 4.04 6.87
N ASN A 72 -1.07 3.94 7.52
CA ASN A 72 -1.92 2.76 7.50
C ASN A 72 -2.34 2.36 6.08
N ARG A 73 -2.71 3.36 5.27
CA ARG A 73 -3.04 3.19 3.85
C ARG A 73 -1.87 2.61 3.06
N THR A 74 -0.67 3.16 3.28
CA THR A 74 0.57 2.73 2.63
C THR A 74 0.92 1.29 2.99
N GLN A 75 0.83 0.94 4.28
CA GLN A 75 1.05 -0.41 4.77
C GLN A 75 0.03 -1.40 4.19
N ARG A 76 -1.25 -1.04 4.19
CA ARG A 76 -2.31 -1.88 3.61
C ARG A 76 -2.09 -2.14 2.13
N LEU A 77 -1.66 -1.13 1.38
CA LEU A 77 -1.32 -1.30 -0.03
C LEU A 77 -0.13 -2.25 -0.23
N HIS A 78 0.91 -2.12 0.60
CA HIS A 78 2.04 -3.03 0.58
C HIS A 78 1.59 -4.48 0.84
N ASP A 79 0.83 -4.70 1.91
CA ASP A 79 0.33 -6.02 2.29
C ASP A 79 -0.59 -6.62 1.20
N GLU A 80 -1.55 -5.84 0.68
CA GLU A 80 -2.43 -6.26 -0.42
C GLU A 80 -1.63 -6.55 -1.70
N GLY A 81 -0.63 -5.73 -2.03
CA GLY A 81 0.20 -5.92 -3.21
C GLY A 81 1.09 -7.14 -3.11
N VAL A 82 1.66 -7.43 -1.94
CA VAL A 82 2.42 -8.66 -1.68
C VAL A 82 1.53 -9.89 -1.79
N ASP A 83 0.33 -9.87 -1.22
CA ASP A 83 -0.63 -10.98 -1.35
C ASP A 83 -0.98 -11.27 -2.82
N ILE A 84 -1.20 -10.23 -3.63
CA ILE A 84 -1.46 -10.38 -5.07
C ILE A 84 -0.25 -10.96 -5.81
N ILE A 85 0.96 -10.50 -5.49
CA ILE A 85 2.20 -11.07 -6.06
C ILE A 85 2.26 -12.56 -5.75
N LEU A 86 2.03 -12.97 -4.50
CA LEU A 86 2.08 -14.38 -4.09
C LEU A 86 1.02 -15.23 -4.79
N LYS A 87 -0.24 -14.75 -4.85
CA LYS A 87 -1.34 -15.43 -5.55
C LYS A 87 -1.05 -15.60 -7.03
N THR A 88 -0.53 -14.55 -7.66
CA THR A 88 -0.16 -14.57 -9.08
C THR A 88 0.99 -15.52 -9.34
N THR A 89 2.06 -15.44 -8.55
CA THR A 89 3.22 -16.33 -8.66
C THR A 89 2.81 -17.80 -8.49
N LYS A 90 1.91 -18.11 -7.56
CA LYS A 90 1.34 -19.46 -7.40
C LYS A 90 0.61 -19.92 -8.66
N LYS A 91 -0.27 -19.10 -9.22
CA LYS A 91 -1.02 -19.43 -10.45
C LYS A 91 -0.07 -19.62 -11.64
N LEU A 92 0.94 -18.76 -11.79
CA LEU A 92 1.96 -18.88 -12.82
C LEU A 92 2.84 -20.13 -12.64
N ASN A 93 3.21 -20.49 -11.42
CA ASN A 93 3.95 -21.73 -11.15
C ASN A 93 3.13 -22.98 -11.51
N ASN A 94 1.82 -22.97 -11.25
CA ASN A 94 0.94 -24.04 -11.73
C ASN A 94 0.96 -24.13 -13.26
N LEU A 95 0.90 -22.98 -13.95
CA LEU A 95 0.99 -22.94 -15.41
C LEU A 95 2.32 -23.51 -15.92
N LYS A 96 3.44 -23.18 -15.26
CA LYS A 96 4.77 -23.76 -15.57
C LYS A 96 4.78 -25.28 -15.38
N ALA A 97 4.17 -25.80 -14.32
CA ALA A 97 4.08 -27.24 -14.09
C ALA A 97 3.28 -27.94 -15.20
N GLN A 98 2.16 -27.35 -15.63
CA GLN A 98 1.34 -27.87 -16.72
C GLN A 98 2.08 -27.89 -18.05
N ILE A 99 2.87 -26.85 -18.35
CA ILE A 99 3.77 -26.83 -19.51
C ILE A 99 4.73 -28.03 -19.48
N GLN A 100 5.33 -28.33 -18.33
CA GLN A 100 6.27 -29.44 -18.18
C GLN A 100 5.59 -30.81 -18.34
N ILE A 101 4.42 -30.99 -17.71
CA ILE A 101 3.62 -32.21 -17.81
C ILE A 101 3.23 -32.46 -19.27
N ASN A 102 2.69 -31.45 -19.95
CA ASN A 102 2.29 -31.58 -21.36
C ASN A 102 3.48 -31.91 -22.25
N LYS A 103 4.64 -31.27 -22.04
CA LYS A 103 5.86 -31.61 -22.78
C LYS A 103 6.25 -33.09 -22.60
N LEU A 104 6.21 -33.62 -21.37
CA LEU A 104 6.52 -35.04 -21.12
C LEU A 104 5.51 -35.97 -21.80
N LEU A 105 4.21 -35.69 -21.67
CA LEU A 105 3.14 -36.47 -22.27
C LEU A 105 3.22 -36.52 -23.81
N PHE A 106 3.58 -35.40 -24.46
CA PHE A 106 3.78 -35.36 -25.90
C PHE A 106 5.07 -36.03 -26.36
N THR A 107 6.13 -36.00 -25.54
CA THR A 107 7.42 -36.61 -25.89
C THR A 107 7.40 -38.14 -25.71
N GLU A 108 6.62 -38.65 -24.76
CA GLU A 108 6.55 -40.10 -24.49
C GLU A 108 5.67 -40.88 -25.49
N GLY A 109 4.99 -40.22 -26.43
CA GLY A 109 4.24 -40.88 -27.52
C GLY A 109 3.09 -41.79 -27.04
N LYS A 110 2.63 -41.62 -25.80
CA LYS A 110 1.65 -42.51 -25.13
C LYS A 110 0.18 -42.20 -25.43
N LEU A 111 -0.11 -41.20 -26.28
CA LEU A 111 -1.45 -40.63 -26.41
C LEU A 111 -1.97 -40.72 -27.85
N SER A 112 -3.25 -41.02 -28.00
CA SER A 112 -3.97 -40.95 -29.28
C SER A 112 -4.23 -39.51 -29.72
N GLU A 113 -4.52 -39.28 -31.00
CA GLU A 113 -4.83 -37.95 -31.54
C GLU A 113 -6.01 -37.26 -30.83
N GLU A 114 -7.03 -38.01 -30.41
CA GLU A 114 -8.15 -37.46 -29.64
C GLU A 114 -7.74 -37.02 -28.23
N GLN A 115 -6.86 -37.78 -27.57
CA GLN A 115 -6.34 -37.42 -26.26
C GLN A 115 -5.46 -36.18 -26.33
N ILE A 116 -4.66 -36.06 -27.40
CA ILE A 116 -3.85 -34.88 -27.68
C ILE A 116 -4.73 -33.64 -27.84
N LYS A 117 -5.77 -33.70 -28.69
CA LYS A 117 -6.69 -32.57 -28.88
C LYS A 117 -7.40 -32.15 -27.59
N LYS A 118 -7.81 -33.12 -26.76
CA LYS A 118 -8.45 -32.83 -25.48
C LYS A 118 -7.49 -32.13 -24.51
N LEU A 119 -6.25 -32.61 -24.42
CA LEU A 119 -5.19 -31.98 -23.61
C LEU A 119 -4.86 -30.56 -24.08
N GLU A 120 -4.81 -30.32 -25.40
CA GLU A 120 -4.60 -28.98 -25.95
C GLU A 120 -5.73 -28.01 -25.58
N ILE A 121 -6.99 -28.46 -25.61
CA ILE A 121 -8.15 -27.66 -25.20
C ILE A 121 -8.07 -27.33 -23.71
N GLU A 122 -7.87 -28.34 -22.85
CA GLU A 122 -7.76 -28.16 -21.40
C GLU A 122 -6.61 -27.21 -21.03
N PHE A 123 -5.45 -27.35 -21.69
CA PHE A 123 -4.31 -26.47 -21.49
C PHE A 123 -4.62 -25.02 -21.91
N ASN A 124 -5.25 -24.83 -23.07
CA ASN A 124 -5.63 -23.50 -23.55
C ASN A 124 -6.63 -22.81 -22.60
N ASP A 125 -7.56 -23.56 -22.03
CA ASP A 125 -8.52 -23.01 -21.08
C ASP A 125 -7.84 -22.64 -19.75
N GLN A 126 -6.89 -23.44 -19.27
CA GLN A 126 -6.07 -23.08 -18.10
C GLN A 126 -5.21 -21.83 -18.33
N VAL A 127 -4.65 -21.68 -19.54
CA VAL A 127 -3.90 -20.47 -19.94
C VAL A 127 -4.82 -19.25 -19.88
N LYS A 128 -6.01 -19.32 -20.49
CA LYS A 128 -7.00 -18.23 -20.46
C LYS A 128 -7.43 -17.88 -19.04
N GLU A 129 -7.75 -18.88 -18.22
CA GLU A 129 -8.16 -18.68 -16.83
C GLU A 129 -7.05 -17.99 -16.03
N THR A 130 -5.80 -18.40 -16.24
CA THR A 130 -4.63 -17.76 -15.61
C THR A 130 -4.47 -16.32 -16.05
N ILE A 131 -4.63 -16.04 -17.35
CA ILE A 131 -4.54 -14.69 -17.89
C ILE A 131 -5.60 -13.78 -17.26
N ILE A 132 -6.86 -14.20 -17.26
CA ILE A 132 -7.98 -13.43 -16.72
C ILE A 132 -7.78 -13.18 -15.23
N TYR A 133 -7.49 -14.24 -14.47
CA TYR A 133 -7.26 -14.15 -13.03
C TYR A 133 -6.17 -13.14 -12.66
N VAL A 134 -5.04 -13.20 -13.36
CA VAL A 134 -3.92 -12.28 -13.10
C VAL A 134 -4.25 -10.85 -13.55
N GLN A 135 -4.95 -10.69 -14.68
CA GLN A 135 -5.36 -9.36 -15.15
C GLN A 135 -6.31 -8.68 -14.17
N ASP A 136 -7.30 -9.39 -13.65
CA ASP A 136 -8.26 -8.83 -12.69
C ASP A 136 -7.55 -8.36 -11.42
N LEU A 137 -6.70 -9.22 -10.83
CA LEU A 137 -5.96 -8.87 -9.61
C LEU A 137 -5.00 -7.70 -9.83
N THR A 138 -4.28 -7.68 -10.95
CA THR A 138 -3.31 -6.61 -11.25
C THR A 138 -3.97 -5.31 -11.70
N HIS A 139 -5.19 -5.36 -12.24
CA HIS A 139 -5.96 -4.17 -12.57
C HIS A 139 -6.41 -3.44 -11.31
N ASP A 140 -7.06 -4.15 -10.39
CA ASP A 140 -7.61 -3.56 -9.16
C ASP A 140 -6.54 -2.86 -8.32
N ILE A 141 -5.39 -3.49 -8.16
CA ILE A 141 -4.26 -2.91 -7.43
C ILE A 141 -3.63 -1.74 -8.21
N GLY A 142 -3.57 -1.83 -9.54
CA GLY A 142 -3.09 -0.75 -10.40
C GLY A 142 -3.95 0.51 -10.28
N VAL A 143 -5.28 0.36 -10.19
CA VAL A 143 -6.22 1.47 -9.99
C VAL A 143 -6.02 2.11 -8.61
N LYS A 144 -5.94 1.29 -7.54
CA LYS A 144 -5.66 1.79 -6.18
C LYS A 144 -4.37 2.59 -6.12
N ILE A 145 -3.30 2.08 -6.74
CA ILE A 145 -2.00 2.74 -6.77
C ILE A 145 -2.05 4.08 -7.51
N ALA A 146 -2.71 4.14 -8.67
CA ALA A 146 -2.82 5.35 -9.47
C ALA A 146 -3.59 6.48 -8.76
N LEU A 147 -4.69 6.14 -8.06
CA LEU A 147 -5.56 7.12 -7.41
C LEU A 147 -4.98 7.67 -6.10
N ASP A 148 -4.48 6.80 -5.23
CA ASP A 148 -4.17 7.19 -3.84
C ASP A 148 -2.66 7.30 -3.55
N TYR A 149 -1.79 6.68 -4.36
CA TYR A 149 -0.39 6.45 -3.98
C TYR A 149 0.65 6.92 -5.00
N SER A 150 0.24 7.52 -6.12
CA SER A 150 1.16 8.07 -7.12
C SER A 150 2.16 9.09 -6.54
N LYS A 151 1.76 9.84 -5.50
CA LYS A 151 2.64 10.75 -4.75
C LYS A 151 3.58 10.03 -3.77
N ILE A 152 3.16 8.90 -3.19
CA ILE A 152 3.96 8.14 -2.22
C ILE A 152 5.04 7.33 -2.95
N ILE A 153 4.70 6.73 -4.10
CA ILE A 153 5.67 6.08 -4.99
C ILE A 153 6.75 7.08 -5.47
N ARG A 154 6.36 8.34 -5.73
CA ARG A 154 7.30 9.42 -6.07
C ARG A 154 8.30 9.75 -4.95
N ASN A 155 8.03 9.37 -3.70
CA ASN A 155 8.95 9.60 -2.58
C ASN A 155 10.01 8.48 -2.43
N ASN A 156 10.20 7.63 -3.45
CA ASN A 156 11.24 6.58 -3.49
C ASN A 156 11.17 5.55 -2.34
N ASP A 157 9.98 5.24 -1.83
CA ASP A 157 9.84 4.10 -0.90
C ASP A 157 10.22 2.80 -1.63
N GLU A 158 11.32 2.17 -1.22
CA GLU A 158 11.88 1.00 -1.89
C GLU A 158 10.93 -0.22 -1.86
N GLU A 159 10.17 -0.39 -0.78
CA GLU A 159 9.24 -1.51 -0.61
C GLU A 159 8.02 -1.35 -1.52
N LEU A 160 7.41 -0.17 -1.54
CA LEU A 160 6.29 0.08 -2.46
C LEU A 160 6.72 0.08 -3.92
N ASN A 161 7.91 0.61 -4.23
CA ASN A 161 8.46 0.53 -5.58
C ASN A 161 8.69 -0.91 -6.02
N PHE A 162 9.19 -1.77 -5.12
CA PHE A 162 9.33 -3.20 -5.41
C PHE A 162 7.99 -3.84 -5.75
N VAL A 163 6.96 -3.60 -4.92
CA VAL A 163 5.61 -4.16 -5.12
C VAL A 163 5.01 -3.67 -6.44
N PHE A 164 5.01 -2.35 -6.67
CA PHE A 164 4.47 -1.74 -7.88
C PHE A 164 5.15 -2.25 -9.15
N ASN A 165 6.48 -2.20 -9.20
CA ASN A 165 7.22 -2.63 -10.37
C ASN A 165 7.03 -4.12 -10.64
N THR A 166 6.94 -4.95 -9.60
CA THR A 166 6.71 -6.39 -9.77
C THR A 166 5.31 -6.67 -10.31
N LEU A 167 4.29 -5.99 -9.81
CA LEU A 167 2.91 -6.12 -10.31
C LEU A 167 2.77 -5.63 -11.75
N MET A 168 3.41 -4.52 -12.12
CA MET A 168 3.41 -4.04 -13.50
C MET A 168 4.10 -5.01 -14.45
N ASN A 169 5.26 -5.54 -14.07
CA ASN A 169 5.95 -6.56 -14.87
C ASN A 169 5.09 -7.81 -15.08
N ILE A 170 4.40 -8.29 -14.04
CA ILE A 170 3.45 -9.41 -14.11
C ILE A 170 2.30 -9.10 -15.07
N LYS A 171 1.70 -7.91 -14.94
CA LYS A 171 0.58 -7.46 -15.77
C LYS A 171 0.98 -7.40 -17.24
N GLU A 172 2.10 -6.75 -17.55
CA GLU A 172 2.64 -6.65 -18.91
C GLU A 172 2.92 -8.02 -19.49
N PHE A 173 3.55 -8.90 -18.71
CA PHE A 173 3.82 -10.27 -19.11
C PHE A 173 2.55 -11.03 -19.51
N VAL A 174 1.51 -10.99 -18.68
CA VAL A 174 0.24 -11.68 -18.97
C VAL A 174 -0.49 -11.05 -20.17
N GLN A 175 -0.41 -9.74 -20.34
CA GLN A 175 -0.91 -9.07 -21.54
C GLN A 175 -0.16 -9.51 -22.80
N HIS A 176 1.14 -9.73 -22.72
CA HIS A 176 1.90 -10.29 -23.84
C HIS A 176 1.46 -11.72 -24.18
N ILE A 177 1.24 -12.60 -23.20
CA ILE A 177 0.68 -13.94 -23.45
C ILE A 177 -0.69 -13.83 -24.14
N ALA A 178 -1.56 -12.93 -23.66
CA ALA A 178 -2.87 -12.71 -24.27
C ALA A 178 -2.76 -12.24 -25.74
N ARG A 179 -1.83 -11.31 -26.03
CA ARG A 179 -1.53 -10.84 -27.40
C ARG A 179 -1.00 -11.95 -28.30
N ASP A 180 -0.18 -12.83 -27.74
CA ASP A 180 0.35 -14.02 -28.41
C ASP A 180 -0.71 -15.13 -28.58
N ARG A 181 -1.98 -14.86 -28.19
CA ARG A 181 -3.12 -15.78 -28.19
C ARG A 181 -2.90 -17.04 -27.34
N GLY A 182 -2.15 -16.90 -26.25
CA GLY A 182 -1.84 -17.99 -25.33
C GLY A 182 -0.37 -18.39 -25.39
N ILE A 183 -0.10 -19.63 -24.99
CA ILE A 183 1.25 -20.21 -24.96
C ILE A 183 1.45 -21.09 -26.19
N ASN A 184 2.53 -20.86 -26.92
CA ASN A 184 2.90 -21.57 -28.12
C ASN A 184 4.41 -21.85 -28.16
N ALA A 185 4.87 -22.61 -29.14
CA ALA A 185 6.27 -23.01 -29.26
C ALA A 185 7.25 -21.82 -29.29
N ASN A 186 6.82 -20.66 -29.79
CA ASN A 186 7.68 -19.49 -29.94
C ASN A 186 7.83 -18.68 -28.64
N ASN A 187 6.88 -18.77 -27.70
CA ASN A 187 6.91 -17.99 -26.46
C ASN A 187 7.05 -18.83 -25.18
N ILE A 188 6.97 -20.16 -25.27
CA ILE A 188 7.01 -21.06 -24.10
C ILE A 188 8.27 -20.91 -23.25
N LEU A 189 9.44 -20.72 -23.88
CA LEU A 189 10.70 -20.49 -23.18
C LEU A 189 10.70 -19.13 -22.47
N ARG A 190 10.14 -18.09 -23.11
CA ARG A 190 9.99 -16.76 -22.49
C ARG A 190 9.09 -16.83 -21.27
N VAL A 191 8.00 -17.60 -21.33
CA VAL A 191 7.09 -17.83 -20.21
C VAL A 191 7.81 -18.51 -19.05
N GLN A 192 8.54 -19.60 -19.32
CA GLN A 192 9.27 -20.32 -18.28
C GLN A 192 10.36 -19.46 -17.62
N ASN A 193 11.11 -18.70 -18.42
CA ASN A 193 12.15 -17.80 -17.93
C ASN A 193 11.56 -16.69 -17.05
N PHE A 194 10.49 -16.03 -17.49
CA PHE A 194 9.82 -15.01 -16.69
C PHE A 194 9.38 -15.55 -15.32
N ILE A 195 8.79 -16.74 -15.28
CA ILE A 195 8.32 -17.36 -14.04
C ILE A 195 9.52 -17.69 -13.12
N ASN A 196 10.63 -18.17 -13.68
CA ASN A 196 11.85 -18.42 -12.92
C ASN A 196 12.42 -17.13 -12.33
N ASP A 197 12.56 -16.09 -13.14
CA ASP A 197 13.09 -14.79 -12.73
C ASP A 197 12.22 -14.14 -11.66
N LEU A 198 10.88 -14.26 -11.79
CA LEU A 198 9.94 -13.80 -10.78
C LEU A 198 10.13 -14.52 -9.45
N ASN A 199 10.26 -15.86 -9.45
CA ASN A 199 10.51 -16.63 -8.24
C ASN A 199 11.84 -16.21 -7.59
N GLN A 200 12.93 -16.12 -8.37
CA GLN A 200 14.24 -15.70 -7.86
C GLN A 200 14.20 -14.30 -7.25
N LYS A 201 13.47 -13.37 -7.89
CA LYS A 201 13.30 -12.00 -7.38
C LYS A 201 12.56 -11.98 -6.04
N ILE A 202 11.52 -12.79 -5.89
CA ILE A 202 10.75 -12.91 -4.65
C ILE A 202 11.60 -13.57 -3.55
N ASP A 203 12.29 -14.66 -3.88
CA ASP A 203 13.15 -15.39 -2.94
C ASP A 203 14.27 -14.50 -2.40
N LYS A 204 14.93 -13.74 -3.28
CA LYS A 204 15.95 -12.76 -2.88
C LYS A 204 15.38 -11.73 -1.90
N LYS A 205 14.22 -11.16 -2.20
CA LYS A 205 13.57 -10.16 -1.33
C LYS A 205 13.21 -10.74 0.04
N LEU A 206 12.77 -12.01 0.11
CA LEU A 206 12.51 -12.70 1.36
C LEU A 206 13.78 -12.97 2.17
N GLN A 207 14.88 -13.36 1.50
CA GLN A 207 16.18 -13.56 2.14
C GLN A 207 16.74 -12.26 2.72
N ASP A 208 16.69 -11.16 1.96
CA ASP A 208 17.15 -9.85 2.40
C ASP A 208 16.40 -9.40 3.67
N ARG A 209 15.07 -9.60 3.71
CA ARG A 209 14.24 -9.30 4.88
C ARG A 209 14.60 -10.15 6.10
N ASN A 210 14.86 -11.45 5.90
CA ASN A 210 15.25 -12.36 6.97
C ASN A 210 16.64 -12.02 7.53
N ASN A 211 17.56 -11.53 6.69
CA ASN A 211 18.90 -11.12 7.10
C ASN A 211 18.86 -9.80 7.89
N LEU A 212 18.01 -8.85 7.50
CA LEU A 212 17.78 -7.61 8.26
C LEU A 212 17.23 -7.91 9.67
N ASN A 213 16.31 -8.87 9.79
CA ASN A 213 15.74 -9.27 11.08
C ASN A 213 16.71 -10.06 11.99
N LYS A 214 17.76 -10.65 11.43
CA LYS A 214 18.81 -11.34 12.21
C LYS A 214 19.89 -10.40 12.74
N ASN A 215 20.01 -9.21 12.13
CA ASN A 215 21.03 -8.22 12.46
C ASN A 215 20.48 -7.00 13.22
N SER A 216 19.19 -7.02 13.57
CA SER A 216 18.50 -6.04 14.43
C SER A 216 18.23 -6.62 15.81
#